data_AF-A0A3D3UHJ6-F1
#
_entry.id   AF-A0A3D3UHJ6-F1
#
_cell.length_a   1.000
_cell.length_b   1.000
_cell.length_c   1.000
_cell.angle_alpha   90.00
_cell.angle_beta   90.00
_cell.angle_gamma   90.00
#
_symmetry.space_group_name_H-M   'P 1'
#
loop_
_entity.id
_entity.type
_entity.pdbx_description
1 polymer ?
#
loop_
_entity_poly.entity_id
_entity_poly.type
_entity_poly.pdbx_seq_one_letter_code
_entity_poly.pdbx_strand_id
1 'polypeptide(L)'
;MAANRVCEIFGIEHPILLAGMGGASTPALAAAVSEAGGLGILGAAACGPKMLREWIDEVRSLTDKPFGVDTLLPASVRREGGGGNADGPSPMDLLPEHMKFAEEFMKKEGLTPPTKEQLAEHMGASGRAPGEPQFLTKEFFDAQMQVVIEEKVPVYAAGLGNPGPWMEDMHRNGTKVMAVVGAVRHAVQVVSSGIDVIVAQGHDGGGHNSPIGTLALIPQVVDAVGGPNGIPVLGAGGI
;
A
#
# COMPACT_ATOMS: atom_id res chain seq x y z
N MET A 1 -27.60 9.19 5.59
CA MET A 1 -27.73 8.04 4.67
C MET A 1 -26.42 7.94 3.90
N ALA A 2 -25.84 6.75 3.79
CA ALA A 2 -24.60 6.55 3.01
C ALA A 2 -24.87 6.86 1.53
N ALA A 3 -23.96 7.60 0.88
CA ALA A 3 -24.21 8.13 -0.47
C ALA A 3 -24.10 7.07 -1.59
N ASN A 4 -23.37 5.98 -1.36
CA ASN A 4 -23.21 4.85 -2.29
C ASN A 4 -22.68 3.58 -1.56
N ARG A 5 -22.50 2.49 -2.31
CA ARG A 5 -21.99 1.20 -1.79
C ARG A 5 -20.62 1.29 -1.10
N VAL A 6 -19.71 2.17 -1.55
CA VAL A 6 -18.40 2.35 -0.90
C VAL A 6 -18.59 2.97 0.49
N CYS A 7 -19.42 4.01 0.59
CA CYS A 7 -19.78 4.62 1.86
C CYS A 7 -20.43 3.62 2.82
N GLU A 8 -21.30 2.75 2.32
CA GLU A 8 -21.93 1.68 3.13
C GLU A 8 -20.92 0.65 3.63
N ILE A 9 -20.01 0.18 2.77
CA ILE A 9 -19.00 -0.83 3.13
C ILE A 9 -18.04 -0.29 4.19
N PHE A 10 -17.56 0.94 4.04
CA PHE A 10 -16.56 1.53 4.94
C PHE A 10 -17.15 2.33 6.10
N GLY A 11 -18.45 2.59 6.11
CA GLY A 11 -19.09 3.41 7.16
C GLY A 11 -18.67 4.87 7.12
N ILE A 12 -18.47 5.44 5.93
CA ILE A 12 -18.02 6.83 5.70
C ILE A 12 -19.11 7.68 5.02
N GLU A 13 -18.94 9.00 5.05
CA GLU A 13 -19.94 9.96 4.54
C GLU A 13 -19.70 10.32 3.06
N HIS A 14 -18.43 10.41 2.68
CA HIS A 14 -17.99 10.78 1.34
C HIS A 14 -17.14 9.67 0.73
N PRO A 15 -17.32 9.32 -0.55
CA PRO A 15 -16.50 8.31 -1.24
C PRO A 15 -15.14 8.91 -1.66
N ILE A 16 -14.49 9.63 -0.75
CA ILE A 16 -13.22 10.30 -0.94
C ILE A 16 -12.23 9.63 0.02
N LEU A 17 -11.20 9.01 -0.56
CA LEU A 17 -10.17 8.28 0.16
C LEU A 17 -8.86 9.04 0.05
N LEU A 18 -8.16 9.20 1.18
CA LEU A 18 -6.75 9.57 1.18
C LEU A 18 -5.94 8.38 0.69
N ALA A 19 -5.07 8.55 -0.30
CA ALA A 19 -4.17 7.46 -0.71
C ALA A 19 -3.14 7.13 0.40
N GLY A 20 -2.86 5.84 0.59
CA GLY A 20 -1.80 5.35 1.48
C GLY A 20 -0.41 5.64 0.90
N MET A 21 0.13 6.83 1.16
CA MET A 21 1.40 7.31 0.62
C MET A 21 2.50 7.15 1.67
N GLY A 22 3.39 6.18 1.49
CA GLY A 22 4.54 5.95 2.37
C GLY A 22 5.37 7.22 2.58
N GLY A 23 5.51 7.64 3.84
CA GLY A 23 6.23 8.86 4.22
C GLY A 23 5.46 10.17 4.07
N ALA A 24 4.22 10.16 3.57
CA ALA A 24 3.39 11.36 3.42
C ALA A 24 2.03 11.26 4.13
N SER A 25 1.35 10.12 4.10
CA SER A 25 0.08 9.93 4.80
C SER A 25 0.29 9.42 6.23
N THR A 26 0.59 10.38 7.11
CA THR A 26 0.86 10.20 8.55
C THR A 26 -0.43 10.15 9.39
N PRO A 27 -0.37 9.80 10.69
CA PRO A 27 -1.53 9.71 11.56
C PRO A 27 -2.43 10.95 11.57
N ALA A 28 -1.85 12.14 11.74
CA ALA A 28 -2.61 13.39 11.77
C ALA A 28 -3.40 13.65 10.47
N LEU A 29 -2.81 13.34 9.30
CA LEU A 29 -3.48 13.53 8.02
C LEU A 29 -4.59 12.49 7.81
N ALA A 30 -4.35 11.23 8.16
CA ALA A 30 -5.37 10.19 8.08
C ALA A 30 -6.56 10.53 8.99
N ALA A 31 -6.31 10.89 10.25
CA ALA A 31 -7.35 11.27 11.19
C ALA A 31 -8.17 12.47 10.69
N ALA A 32 -7.51 13.51 10.16
CA ALA A 32 -8.21 14.69 9.64
C ALA A 32 -9.15 14.37 8.45
N VAL A 33 -8.75 13.48 7.55
CA VAL A 33 -9.60 13.06 6.42
C VAL A 33 -10.79 12.23 6.91
N SER A 34 -10.58 11.34 7.88
CA SER A 34 -11.65 10.56 8.50
C SER A 34 -12.67 11.45 9.25
N GLU A 35 -12.21 12.45 9.99
CA GLU A 35 -13.08 13.45 10.65
C GLU A 35 -13.86 14.30 9.64
N ALA A 36 -13.29 14.57 8.46
CA ALA A 36 -13.97 15.26 7.37
C ALA A 36 -15.02 14.39 6.63
N GLY A 37 -15.23 13.14 7.06
CA GLY A 37 -16.23 12.22 6.51
C GLY A 37 -15.74 11.37 5.33
N GLY A 38 -14.49 11.52 4.91
CA GLY A 38 -13.83 10.61 3.98
C GLY A 38 -13.26 9.38 4.70
N LEU A 39 -12.35 8.67 4.03
CA LEU A 39 -11.55 7.61 4.66
C LEU A 39 -10.07 8.00 4.60
N GLY A 40 -9.50 8.34 5.76
CA GLY A 40 -8.06 8.52 5.91
C GLY A 40 -7.32 7.20 5.88
N ILE A 41 -6.15 7.14 5.24
CA ILE A 41 -5.35 5.91 5.12
C ILE A 41 -3.89 6.19 5.47
N LEU A 42 -3.37 5.45 6.44
CA LEU A 42 -1.96 5.45 6.80
C LEU A 42 -1.10 4.80 5.72
N GLY A 43 -0.04 5.49 5.30
CA GLY A 43 0.95 4.97 4.36
C GLY A 43 2.06 4.23 5.10
N ALA A 44 1.84 2.95 5.39
CA ALA A 44 2.68 2.15 6.28
C ALA A 44 3.66 1.21 5.54
N ALA A 45 3.96 1.48 4.27
CA ALA A 45 4.85 0.67 3.44
C ALA A 45 6.21 0.34 4.10
N ALA A 46 6.81 1.30 4.81
CA ALA A 46 8.10 1.15 5.47
C ALA A 46 8.01 0.98 7.00
N CYS A 47 6.81 1.00 7.58
CA CYS A 47 6.64 0.95 9.03
C CYS A 47 6.94 -0.45 9.58
N GLY A 48 7.90 -0.56 10.49
CA GLY A 48 8.06 -1.79 11.29
C GLY A 48 6.81 -2.08 12.13
N PRO A 49 6.58 -3.33 12.58
CA PRO A 49 5.42 -3.71 13.39
C PRO A 49 5.18 -2.80 14.60
N LYS A 50 6.23 -2.39 15.31
CA LYS A 50 6.13 -1.49 16.47
C LYS A 50 5.62 -0.11 16.04
N MET A 51 6.28 0.50 15.06
CA MET A 51 5.89 1.82 14.55
C MET A 51 4.47 1.82 13.98
N LEU A 52 4.09 0.73 13.29
CA LEU A 52 2.73 0.57 12.78
C LEU A 52 1.70 0.59 13.90
N ARG A 53 1.94 -0.13 14.99
CA ARG A 53 1.05 -0.11 16.17
C ARG A 53 0.97 1.28 16.80
N GLU A 54 2.10 1.95 16.98
CA GLU A 54 2.15 3.33 17.50
C GLU A 54 1.36 4.30 16.62
N TRP A 55 1.47 4.20 15.29
CA TRP A 55 0.71 5.04 14.36
C TRP A 55 -0.79 4.74 14.37
N ILE A 56 -1.18 3.47 14.50
CA ILE A 56 -2.58 3.06 14.66
C ILE A 56 -3.16 3.66 15.95
N ASP A 57 -2.42 3.57 17.07
CA ASP A 57 -2.83 4.15 18.34
C ASP A 57 -2.93 5.68 18.26
N GLU A 58 -2.00 6.33 17.57
CA GLU A 58 -2.05 7.78 17.35
C GLU A 58 -3.30 8.19 16.57
N VAL A 59 -3.64 7.51 15.46
CA VAL A 59 -4.90 7.79 14.74
C VAL A 59 -6.11 7.61 15.63
N ARG A 60 -6.18 6.50 16.40
CA ARG A 60 -7.28 6.23 17.34
C ARG A 60 -7.40 7.28 18.45
N SER A 61 -6.29 7.94 18.83
CA SER A 61 -6.31 9.03 19.80
C SER A 61 -6.88 10.34 19.22
N LEU A 62 -6.90 10.48 17.90
CA LEU A 62 -7.31 11.68 17.18
C LEU A 62 -8.72 11.59 16.59
N THR A 63 -9.25 10.39 16.35
CA THR A 63 -10.57 10.17 15.75
C THR A 63 -11.19 8.84 16.16
N ASP A 64 -12.52 8.83 16.33
CA ASP A 64 -13.34 7.63 16.48
C ASP A 64 -13.92 7.14 15.13
N LYS A 65 -13.67 7.86 14.03
CA LYS A 65 -14.17 7.54 12.68
C LYS A 65 -13.33 6.43 12.03
N PRO A 66 -13.88 5.67 11.06
CA PRO A 66 -13.12 4.66 10.33
C PRO A 66 -11.89 5.24 9.64
N PHE A 67 -10.78 4.51 9.67
CA PHE A 67 -9.55 4.80 8.94
C PHE A 67 -8.96 3.51 8.35
N GLY A 68 -8.00 3.66 7.45
CA GLY A 68 -7.31 2.55 6.81
C GLY A 68 -5.82 2.50 7.07
N VAL A 69 -5.23 1.34 6.81
CA VAL A 69 -3.78 1.11 6.76
C VAL A 69 -3.43 0.52 5.40
N ASP A 70 -2.45 1.13 4.73
CA ASP A 70 -1.85 0.62 3.49
C ASP A 70 -0.46 0.06 3.77
N THR A 71 -0.22 -1.20 3.39
CA THR A 71 1.12 -1.79 3.33
C THR A 71 1.38 -2.40 1.96
N LEU A 72 2.67 -2.58 1.63
CA LEU A 72 3.07 -3.23 0.40
C LEU A 72 3.05 -4.76 0.55
N LEU A 73 2.59 -5.46 -0.49
CA LEU A 73 2.60 -6.92 -0.58
C LEU A 73 3.32 -7.40 -1.86
N PRO A 74 4.62 -7.09 -2.02
CA PRO A 74 5.33 -7.37 -3.27
C PRO A 74 5.37 -8.85 -3.60
N ALA A 75 4.94 -9.19 -4.82
CA ALA A 75 4.89 -10.59 -5.30
C ALA A 75 6.27 -11.27 -5.33
N SER A 76 7.36 -10.49 -5.48
CA SER A 76 8.74 -10.99 -5.48
C SER A 76 9.15 -11.60 -4.15
N VAL A 77 8.62 -11.10 -3.03
CA VAL A 77 8.97 -11.56 -1.69
C VAL A 77 8.19 -12.82 -1.30
N ARG A 78 7.07 -13.07 -1.97
CA ARG A 78 6.26 -14.29 -1.80
C ARG A 78 6.70 -15.47 -2.66
N ARG A 79 7.47 -15.22 -3.73
CA ARG A 79 8.09 -16.28 -4.51
C ARG A 79 9.43 -16.63 -3.88
N GLU A 80 9.50 -17.73 -3.14
CA GLU A 80 10.78 -18.36 -2.84
C GLU A 80 11.52 -18.59 -4.19
N GLY A 81 12.67 -17.93 -4.37
CA GLY A 81 13.42 -18.00 -5.63
C GLY A 81 12.92 -17.08 -6.74
N GLY A 82 12.49 -15.85 -6.42
CA GLY A 82 12.05 -14.79 -7.35
C GLY A 82 13.07 -14.29 -8.40
N GLY A 83 14.00 -15.13 -8.86
CA GLY A 83 14.66 -14.98 -10.15
C GLY A 83 13.72 -15.48 -11.24
N GLY A 84 12.76 -14.66 -11.65
CA GLY A 84 12.07 -14.94 -12.91
C GLY A 84 13.11 -15.01 -14.03
N ASN A 85 13.02 -16.01 -14.90
CA ASN A 85 13.72 -16.03 -16.18
C ASN A 85 13.28 -14.78 -16.98
N ALA A 86 14.00 -13.69 -16.80
CA ALA A 86 13.97 -12.56 -17.70
C ALA A 86 15.21 -12.70 -18.58
N ASP A 87 15.03 -12.67 -19.91
CA ASP A 87 16.15 -12.49 -20.83
C ASP A 87 16.77 -11.10 -20.57
N GLY A 88 17.83 -11.06 -19.77
CA GLY A 88 18.51 -9.82 -19.38
C GLY A 88 19.34 -9.94 -18.10
N PRO A 89 20.17 -8.93 -17.81
CA PRO A 89 20.95 -8.87 -16.58
C PRO A 89 20.03 -8.77 -15.36
N SER A 90 20.38 -9.49 -14.29
CA SER A 90 19.69 -9.35 -13.01
C SER A 90 19.97 -7.97 -12.41
N PRO A 91 19.14 -7.49 -11.46
CA PRO A 91 19.44 -6.25 -10.73
C PRO A 91 20.84 -6.24 -10.09
N MET A 92 21.33 -7.41 -9.67
CA MET A 92 22.67 -7.54 -9.10
C MET A 92 23.78 -7.37 -10.14
N ASP A 93 23.54 -7.77 -11.40
CA ASP A 93 24.49 -7.59 -12.49
C ASP A 93 24.62 -6.12 -12.89
N LEU A 94 23.54 -5.33 -12.73
CA LEU A 94 23.51 -3.90 -13.01
C LEU A 94 23.99 -3.03 -11.84
N LEU A 95 24.02 -3.57 -10.62
CA LEU A 95 24.36 -2.81 -9.42
C LEU A 95 25.71 -2.08 -9.51
N PRO A 96 26.81 -2.68 -10.00
CA PRO A 96 28.09 -1.98 -10.11
C PRO A 96 28.03 -0.75 -11.02
N GLU A 97 27.28 -0.82 -12.12
CA GLU A 97 27.11 0.30 -13.05
C GLU A 97 26.33 1.45 -12.40
N HIS A 98 25.23 1.13 -11.71
CA HIS A 98 24.42 2.12 -10.99
C HIS A 98 25.21 2.80 -9.85
N MET A 99 26.01 2.02 -9.10
CA MET A 99 26.86 2.56 -8.03
C MET A 99 27.92 3.50 -8.60
N LYS A 100 28.57 3.12 -9.70
CA LYS A 100 29.54 3.97 -10.39
C LYS A 100 28.90 5.28 -10.88
N PHE A 101 27.73 5.20 -11.51
CA PHE A 101 27.00 6.40 -11.94
C PHE A 101 26.69 7.32 -10.75
N ALA A 102 26.20 6.78 -9.64
CA ALA A 102 25.90 7.57 -8.44
C ALA A 102 27.15 8.26 -7.87
N GLU A 103 28.28 7.55 -7.81
CA GLU A 103 29.57 8.11 -7.36
C GLU A 103 30.05 9.25 -8.27
N GLU A 104 30.01 9.04 -9.59
CA GLU A 104 30.40 10.06 -10.58
C GLU A 104 29.49 11.28 -10.52
N PHE A 105 28.18 11.08 -10.38
CA PHE A 105 27.20 12.15 -10.22
C PHE A 105 27.44 12.95 -8.93
N MET A 106 27.61 12.27 -7.79
CA MET A 106 27.91 12.93 -6.52
C MET A 106 29.19 13.76 -6.60
N LYS A 107 30.24 13.21 -7.21
CA LYS A 107 31.51 13.94 -7.41
C LYS A 107 31.32 15.18 -8.28
N LYS A 108 30.56 15.07 -9.38
CA LYS A 108 30.28 16.17 -10.30
C LYS A 108 29.54 17.31 -9.61
N GLU A 109 28.55 16.98 -8.78
CA GLU A 109 27.71 17.95 -8.08
C GLU A 109 28.31 18.40 -6.73
N GLY A 110 29.50 17.91 -6.36
CA GLY A 110 30.16 18.26 -5.10
C GLY A 110 29.46 17.71 -3.84
N LEU A 111 28.74 16.59 -3.98
CA LEU A 111 28.00 15.94 -2.91
C LEU A 111 28.89 14.96 -2.15
N THR A 112 28.74 14.94 -0.83
CA THR A 112 29.39 13.94 0.03
C THR A 112 28.57 12.65 0.02
N PRO A 113 29.19 11.48 -0.21
CA PRO A 113 28.49 10.20 -0.09
C PRO A 113 27.90 10.01 1.31
N PRO A 114 26.68 9.46 1.42
CA PRO A 114 26.06 9.22 2.72
C PRO A 114 26.81 8.13 3.50
N THR A 115 26.85 8.26 4.82
CA THR A 115 27.37 7.18 5.68
C THR A 115 26.40 5.99 5.70
N LYS A 116 26.87 4.84 6.19
CA LYS A 116 26.01 3.65 6.35
C LYS A 116 24.83 3.92 7.28
N GLU A 117 25.05 4.73 8.31
CA GLU A 117 24.03 5.14 9.28
C GLU A 117 22.99 6.03 8.62
N GLN A 118 23.41 7.00 7.79
CA GLN A 118 22.50 7.87 7.02
C GLN A 118 21.69 7.08 6.00
N LEU A 119 22.31 6.09 5.35
CA LEU A 119 21.60 5.18 4.44
C LEU A 119 20.58 4.31 5.18
N ALA A 120 20.94 3.77 6.35
CA ALA A 120 20.02 3.01 7.18
C ALA A 120 18.83 3.89 7.61
N GLU A 121 19.09 5.14 7.99
CA GLU A 121 18.04 6.10 8.33
C GLU A 121 17.11 6.39 7.15
N HIS A 122 17.65 6.64 5.95
CA HIS A 122 16.85 6.91 4.76
C HIS A 122 16.07 5.71 4.23
N MET A 123 16.55 4.49 4.40
CA MET A 123 15.86 3.27 3.98
C MET A 123 14.75 2.83 4.95
N GLY A 124 14.35 3.68 5.90
CA GLY A 124 13.36 3.33 6.91
C GLY A 124 13.86 2.29 7.90
N ALA A 125 15.19 2.21 8.11
CA ALA A 125 15.78 1.47 9.22
C ALA A 125 16.04 2.34 10.46
N SER A 126 15.97 3.68 10.36
CA SER A 126 15.84 4.54 11.54
C SER A 126 14.46 4.34 12.16
N GLY A 127 14.44 4.09 13.47
CA GLY A 127 13.19 3.85 14.21
C GLY A 127 12.76 2.38 14.27
N ARG A 128 13.51 1.45 13.67
CA ARG A 128 13.27 0.01 13.88
C ARG A 128 13.67 -0.41 15.28
N ALA A 129 12.79 -1.13 15.96
CA ALA A 129 13.13 -1.68 17.25
C ALA A 129 14.11 -2.86 17.09
N PRO A 130 15.05 -3.06 18.04
CA PRO A 130 15.90 -4.24 18.05
C PRO A 130 15.04 -5.52 18.00
N GLY A 131 15.35 -6.42 17.07
CA GLY A 131 14.64 -7.70 16.90
C GLY A 131 13.49 -7.70 15.90
N GLU A 132 13.19 -6.58 15.24
CA GLU A 132 12.19 -6.56 14.16
C GLU A 132 12.72 -7.26 12.88
N PRO A 133 11.81 -7.89 12.08
CA PRO A 133 12.19 -8.50 10.81
C PRO A 133 12.83 -7.50 9.84
N GLN A 134 13.75 -8.01 9.00
CA GLN A 134 14.44 -7.20 8.01
C GLN A 134 13.46 -6.67 6.94
N PHE A 135 13.69 -5.43 6.47
CA PHE A 135 12.81 -4.79 5.50
C PHE A 135 12.72 -5.62 4.21
N LEU A 136 11.52 -5.66 3.61
CA LEU A 136 11.24 -6.38 2.38
C LEU A 136 11.48 -7.90 2.44
N THR A 137 11.43 -8.52 3.63
CA THR A 137 11.36 -9.99 3.76
C THR A 137 9.93 -10.47 3.99
N LYS A 138 9.70 -11.77 3.81
CA LYS A 138 8.40 -12.38 4.05
C LYS A 138 7.96 -12.18 5.51
N GLU A 139 8.89 -12.38 6.44
CA GLU A 139 8.66 -12.24 7.88
C GLU A 139 8.26 -10.81 8.26
N PHE A 140 8.78 -9.81 7.55
CA PHE A 140 8.40 -8.41 7.76
C PHE A 140 6.95 -8.16 7.37
N PHE A 141 6.53 -8.61 6.18
CA PHE A 141 5.15 -8.44 5.75
C PHE A 141 4.18 -9.28 6.58
N ASP A 142 4.55 -10.51 6.95
CA ASP A 142 3.77 -11.34 7.86
C ASP A 142 3.58 -10.62 9.21
N ALA A 143 4.63 -10.03 9.77
CA ALA A 143 4.56 -9.30 11.04
C ALA A 143 3.72 -8.00 10.93
N GLN A 144 3.80 -7.26 9.83
CA GLN A 144 2.92 -6.10 9.59
C GLN A 144 1.45 -6.54 9.53
N MET A 145 1.14 -7.62 8.81
CA MET A 145 -0.23 -8.13 8.69
C MET A 145 -0.76 -8.63 10.02
N GLN A 146 0.09 -9.24 10.84
CA GLN A 146 -0.29 -9.64 12.18
C GLN A 146 -0.72 -8.43 13.03
N VAL A 147 -0.01 -7.31 12.95
CA VAL A 147 -0.43 -6.07 13.62
C VAL A 147 -1.78 -5.59 13.09
N VAL A 148 -1.98 -5.53 11.77
CA VAL A 148 -3.26 -5.11 11.17
C VAL A 148 -4.44 -5.96 11.68
N ILE A 149 -4.24 -7.28 11.78
CA ILE A 149 -5.26 -8.23 12.25
C ILE A 149 -5.51 -8.10 13.76
N GLU A 150 -4.46 -8.02 14.57
CA GLU A 150 -4.56 -7.90 16.04
C GLU A 150 -5.22 -6.58 16.44
N GLU A 151 -4.83 -5.49 15.79
CA GLU A 151 -5.36 -4.15 16.05
C GLU A 151 -6.75 -3.92 15.44
N LYS A 152 -7.29 -4.89 14.69
CA LYS A 152 -8.61 -4.82 14.04
C LYS A 152 -8.82 -3.51 13.29
N VAL A 153 -7.86 -3.17 12.43
CA VAL A 153 -7.90 -1.93 11.64
C VAL A 153 -9.21 -1.91 10.83
N PRO A 154 -9.99 -0.81 10.80
CA PRO A 154 -11.28 -0.80 10.12
C PRO A 154 -11.19 -1.14 8.62
N VAL A 155 -10.17 -0.61 7.93
CA VAL A 155 -9.91 -0.88 6.52
C VAL A 155 -8.44 -1.23 6.28
N TYR A 156 -8.16 -2.31 5.54
CA TYR A 156 -6.83 -2.63 5.03
C TYR A 156 -6.75 -2.38 3.52
N ALA A 157 -5.71 -1.68 3.08
CA ALA A 157 -5.39 -1.43 1.68
C ALA A 157 -4.15 -2.23 1.27
N ALA A 158 -4.31 -3.16 0.34
CA ALA A 158 -3.20 -3.93 -0.20
C ALA A 158 -2.52 -3.16 -1.35
N GLY A 159 -1.34 -2.63 -1.09
CA GLY A 159 -0.45 -2.03 -2.10
C GLY A 159 0.36 -3.10 -2.85
N LEU A 160 0.38 -3.04 -4.19
CA LEU A 160 1.24 -3.86 -5.06
C LEU A 160 1.13 -5.39 -4.90
N GLY A 161 0.01 -5.92 -4.42
CA GLY A 161 -0.12 -7.37 -4.22
C GLY A 161 -1.52 -7.88 -3.93
N ASN A 162 -1.58 -9.16 -3.52
CA ASN A 162 -2.81 -9.88 -3.25
C ASN A 162 -2.90 -10.22 -1.74
N PRO A 163 -3.92 -9.77 -1.00
CA PRO A 163 -4.05 -10.02 0.43
C PRO A 163 -4.57 -11.42 0.81
N GLY A 164 -4.85 -12.28 -0.17
CA GLY A 164 -5.52 -13.59 -0.05
C GLY A 164 -5.18 -14.42 1.20
N PRO A 165 -3.90 -14.65 1.52
CA PRO A 165 -3.50 -15.42 2.70
C PRO A 165 -4.01 -14.89 4.06
N TRP A 166 -4.40 -13.61 4.16
CA TRP A 166 -4.88 -12.99 5.40
C TRP A 166 -6.36 -12.59 5.35
N MET A 167 -7.04 -12.86 4.23
CA MET A 167 -8.42 -12.40 4.01
C MET A 167 -9.38 -12.98 5.04
N GLU A 168 -9.28 -14.27 5.35
CA GLU A 168 -10.17 -14.91 6.32
C GLU A 168 -10.06 -14.27 7.70
N ASP A 169 -8.85 -14.03 8.18
CA ASP A 169 -8.62 -13.47 9.52
C ASP A 169 -9.02 -11.99 9.62
N MET A 170 -8.76 -11.20 8.57
CA MET A 170 -9.25 -9.82 8.48
C MET A 170 -10.78 -9.76 8.42
N HIS A 171 -11.43 -10.60 7.62
CA HIS A 171 -12.90 -10.62 7.58
C HIS A 171 -13.51 -11.11 8.90
N ARG A 172 -12.88 -12.07 9.57
CA ARG A 172 -13.32 -12.62 10.86
C ARG A 172 -13.35 -11.55 11.96
N ASN A 173 -12.43 -10.59 11.95
CA ASN A 173 -12.38 -9.51 12.94
C ASN A 173 -13.17 -8.25 12.53
N GLY A 174 -13.73 -8.23 11.31
CA GLY A 174 -14.52 -7.13 10.78
C GLY A 174 -13.77 -6.14 9.88
N THR A 175 -12.46 -6.27 9.70
CA THR A 175 -11.66 -5.45 8.78
C THR A 175 -12.18 -5.58 7.35
N LYS A 176 -12.43 -4.45 6.68
CA LYS A 176 -12.72 -4.40 5.25
C LYS A 176 -11.43 -4.33 4.46
N VAL A 177 -11.38 -4.97 3.31
CA VAL A 177 -10.15 -5.08 2.53
C VAL A 177 -10.34 -4.53 1.13
N MET A 178 -9.42 -3.68 0.70
CA MET A 178 -9.34 -3.20 -0.67
C MET A 178 -7.95 -3.43 -1.27
N ALA A 179 -7.89 -3.51 -2.60
CA ALA A 179 -6.64 -3.73 -3.32
C ALA A 179 -6.47 -2.69 -4.43
N VAL A 180 -5.26 -2.15 -4.55
CA VAL A 180 -4.90 -1.23 -5.63
C VAL A 180 -4.46 -2.02 -6.85
N VAL A 181 -5.09 -1.76 -7.99
CA VAL A 181 -4.85 -2.47 -9.24
C VAL A 181 -4.53 -1.49 -10.37
N GLY A 182 -3.44 -1.79 -11.08
CA GLY A 182 -3.05 -1.05 -12.28
C GLY A 182 -3.46 -1.69 -13.60
N ALA A 183 -4.16 -2.84 -13.59
CA ALA A 183 -4.58 -3.51 -14.83
C ALA A 183 -5.81 -4.39 -14.58
N VAL A 184 -6.61 -4.62 -15.63
CA VAL A 184 -7.81 -5.48 -15.57
C VAL A 184 -7.49 -6.88 -15.06
N ARG A 185 -6.40 -7.49 -15.53
CA ARG A 185 -5.96 -8.82 -15.06
C ARG A 185 -5.68 -8.86 -13.55
N HIS A 186 -5.18 -7.76 -12.97
CA HIS A 186 -4.93 -7.67 -11.53
C HIS A 186 -6.26 -7.56 -10.77
N ALA A 187 -7.23 -6.79 -11.29
CA ALA A 187 -8.59 -6.74 -10.75
C ALA A 187 -9.23 -8.13 -10.68
N VAL A 188 -9.25 -8.86 -11.80
CA VAL A 188 -9.79 -10.22 -11.86
C VAL A 188 -9.10 -11.16 -10.87
N GLN A 189 -7.78 -11.04 -10.72
CA GLN A 189 -7.01 -11.86 -9.78
C GLN A 189 -7.39 -11.58 -8.31
N VAL A 190 -7.50 -10.32 -7.89
CA VAL A 190 -7.79 -9.98 -6.49
C VAL A 190 -9.26 -10.20 -6.09
N VAL A 191 -10.20 -10.15 -7.03
CA VAL A 191 -11.62 -10.48 -6.75
C VAL A 191 -11.75 -11.91 -6.25
N SER A 192 -11.02 -12.87 -6.83
CA SER A 192 -11.06 -14.27 -6.37
C SER A 192 -10.59 -14.48 -4.92
N SER A 193 -9.93 -13.48 -4.34
CA SER A 193 -9.48 -13.49 -2.95
C SER A 193 -10.54 -12.97 -1.97
N GLY A 194 -11.69 -12.50 -2.45
CA GLY A 194 -12.78 -12.01 -1.61
C GLY A 194 -12.66 -10.53 -1.23
N ILE A 195 -12.00 -9.70 -2.04
CA ILE A 195 -11.84 -8.27 -1.77
C ILE A 195 -13.19 -7.54 -1.66
N ASP A 196 -13.30 -6.54 -0.77
CA ASP A 196 -14.54 -5.77 -0.59
C ASP A 196 -14.66 -4.63 -1.59
N VAL A 197 -13.54 -3.97 -1.94
CA VAL A 197 -13.47 -2.83 -2.87
C VAL A 197 -12.19 -2.91 -3.71
N ILE A 198 -12.23 -2.43 -4.94
CA ILE A 198 -11.05 -2.29 -5.81
C ILE A 198 -10.72 -0.82 -6.01
N VAL A 199 -9.43 -0.48 -5.96
CA VAL A 199 -8.93 0.84 -6.35
C VAL A 199 -8.23 0.70 -7.70
N ALA A 200 -8.86 1.18 -8.78
CA ALA A 200 -8.29 1.21 -10.12
C ALA A 200 -7.42 2.46 -10.29
N GLN A 201 -6.10 2.29 -10.16
CA GLN A 201 -5.14 3.39 -10.23
C GLN A 201 -4.49 3.46 -11.62
N GLY A 202 -4.78 4.53 -12.35
CA GLY A 202 -4.19 4.79 -13.65
C GLY A 202 -2.80 5.45 -13.60
N HIS A 203 -2.25 5.67 -14.79
CA HIS A 203 -0.92 6.27 -15.00
C HIS A 203 -0.80 7.70 -14.50
N ASP A 204 -1.92 8.42 -14.45
CA ASP A 204 -1.99 9.80 -13.96
C ASP A 204 -1.78 9.90 -12.44
N GLY A 205 -1.69 8.77 -11.72
CA GLY A 205 -1.38 8.72 -10.30
C GLY A 205 0.12 8.89 -9.99
N GLY A 206 0.42 9.45 -8.83
CA GLY A 206 1.80 9.51 -8.31
C GLY A 206 2.28 8.17 -7.73
N GLY A 207 3.59 8.07 -7.46
CA GLY A 207 4.20 6.90 -6.84
C GLY A 207 4.27 5.68 -7.76
N HIS A 208 4.14 4.48 -7.18
CA HIS A 208 4.01 3.26 -7.98
C HIS A 208 2.64 3.24 -8.64
N ASN A 209 2.59 3.21 -9.98
CA ASN A 209 1.35 3.36 -10.74
C ASN A 209 1.27 2.40 -11.95
N SER A 210 0.16 2.49 -12.67
CA SER A 210 -0.10 1.74 -13.90
C SER A 210 0.56 2.38 -15.13
N PRO A 211 0.94 1.62 -16.17
CA PRO A 211 1.22 2.19 -17.49
C PRO A 211 -0.05 2.56 -18.29
N ILE A 212 -1.25 2.28 -17.77
CA ILE A 212 -2.54 2.52 -18.44
C ILE A 212 -3.16 3.81 -17.89
N GLY A 213 -3.51 4.76 -18.75
CA GLY A 213 -4.12 6.03 -18.34
C GLY A 213 -5.43 5.85 -17.55
N THR A 214 -5.68 6.72 -16.57
CA THR A 214 -6.82 6.62 -15.64
C THR A 214 -8.15 6.52 -16.35
N LEU A 215 -8.38 7.38 -17.36
CA LEU A 215 -9.63 7.39 -18.14
C LEU A 215 -9.89 6.09 -18.92
N ALA A 216 -8.83 5.34 -19.25
CA ALA A 216 -8.97 4.05 -19.92
C ALA A 216 -9.09 2.90 -18.92
N LEU A 217 -8.34 2.94 -17.82
CA LEU A 217 -8.27 1.83 -16.86
C LEU A 217 -9.57 1.66 -16.06
N ILE A 218 -10.11 2.76 -15.50
CA ILE A 218 -11.28 2.70 -14.62
C ILE A 218 -12.46 1.98 -15.29
N PRO A 219 -12.96 2.39 -16.48
CA PRO A 219 -14.11 1.74 -17.10
C PRO A 219 -13.85 0.26 -17.41
N GLN A 220 -12.63 -0.10 -17.87
CA GLN A 220 -12.30 -1.50 -18.14
C GLN A 220 -12.31 -2.37 -16.88
N VAL A 221 -11.88 -1.83 -15.74
CA VAL A 221 -11.98 -2.54 -14.45
C VAL A 221 -13.44 -2.67 -14.05
N VAL A 222 -14.24 -1.60 -14.16
CA VAL A 222 -15.68 -1.63 -13.88
C VAL A 222 -16.39 -2.68 -14.73
N ASP A 223 -16.12 -2.75 -16.03
CA ASP A 223 -16.72 -3.75 -16.94
C ASP A 223 -16.34 -5.19 -16.54
N ALA A 224 -15.11 -5.40 -16.07
CA ALA A 224 -14.61 -6.72 -15.72
C ALA A 224 -15.16 -7.26 -14.39
N VAL A 225 -15.39 -6.39 -13.39
CA VAL A 225 -15.67 -6.83 -12.01
C VAL A 225 -16.81 -6.08 -11.31
N GLY A 226 -17.25 -4.94 -11.84
CA GLY A 226 -18.11 -3.95 -11.19
C GLY A 226 -19.59 -3.99 -11.58
N GLY A 227 -20.10 -5.11 -12.10
CA GLY A 227 -21.53 -5.27 -12.45
C GLY A 227 -22.50 -5.04 -11.27
N PRO A 228 -23.82 -5.22 -11.45
CA PRO A 228 -24.83 -4.86 -10.43
C PRO A 228 -24.60 -5.46 -9.03
N ASN A 229 -24.08 -6.70 -9.00
CA ASN A 229 -23.67 -7.41 -7.78
C ASN A 229 -22.15 -7.60 -7.68
N GLY A 230 -21.40 -6.87 -8.50
CA GLY A 230 -19.94 -6.92 -8.58
C GLY A 230 -19.27 -6.11 -7.47
N ILE A 231 -17.94 -6.10 -7.50
CA ILE A 231 -17.11 -5.38 -6.52
C ILE A 231 -17.11 -3.88 -6.86
N PRO A 232 -17.40 -2.98 -5.90
CA PRO A 232 -17.27 -1.54 -6.11
C PRO A 232 -15.85 -1.15 -6.54
N VAL A 233 -15.76 -0.25 -7.51
CA VAL A 233 -14.48 0.25 -8.04
C VAL A 233 -14.34 1.72 -7.71
N LEU A 234 -13.24 2.08 -7.06
CA LEU A 234 -12.80 3.44 -6.83
C LEU A 234 -11.74 3.81 -7.88
N GLY A 235 -11.89 4.97 -8.50
CA GLY A 235 -10.91 5.51 -9.43
C GLY A 235 -9.79 6.25 -8.71
N ALA A 236 -8.54 6.04 -9.12
CA ALA A 236 -7.39 6.78 -8.63
C ALA A 236 -6.45 7.18 -9.77
N GLY A 237 -5.76 8.30 -9.59
CA GLY A 237 -4.76 8.84 -10.50
C GLY A 237 -5.25 10.04 -11.28
N GLY A 238 -4.66 11.21 -11.05
CA GLY A 238 -5.07 12.48 -11.68
C GLY A 238 -6.35 13.10 -11.10
N ILE A 239 -6.74 12.71 -9.88
CA ILE A 239 -7.92 13.21 -9.14
C ILE A 239 -7.45 13.84 -7.84
#